data_AF-A0AAV8WQ69-F1
#
_entry.id   AF-A0AAV8WQ69-F1
#
_cell.length_a   1.000
_cell.length_b   1.000
_cell.length_c   1.000
_cell.angle_alpha   90.00
_cell.angle_beta   90.00
_cell.angle_gamma   90.00
#
_symmetry.space_group_name_H-M   'P 1'
#
loop_
_entity.id
_entity.type
_entity.pdbx_description
1 polymer ?
#
loop_
_entity_poly.entity_id
_entity_poly.type
_entity_poly.pdbx_seq_one_letter_code
_entity_poly.pdbx_strand_id
1 'polypeptide(L)'
;MVHSTSKCEFCGAGYKSASSLKLHIQNMHLKNHPYKCDTCGKGFLVMKQLYMHNRVEHEEIRFTCEFCQKPFKTLQGVNNHVRLHDPTFKKREHICSICSKIILLT
;
A
#
# COMPACT_ATOMS: atom_id res chain seq x y z
N MET A 1 -10.25 -4.96 27.50
CA MET A 1 -9.13 -5.70 26.89
C MET A 1 -8.02 -4.69 26.61
N VAL A 2 -6.88 -4.76 27.32
CA VAL A 2 -5.75 -3.87 27.04
C VAL A 2 -5.08 -4.38 25.78
N HIS A 3 -5.16 -3.64 24.68
CA HIS A 3 -4.31 -3.93 23.52
C HIS A 3 -2.87 -3.63 23.93
N SER A 4 -2.11 -4.66 24.30
CA SER A 4 -0.69 -4.53 24.58
C SER A 4 0.02 -4.16 23.26
N THR A 5 0.40 -2.90 23.12
CA THR A 5 1.14 -2.39 21.97
C THR A 5 2.63 -2.46 22.25
N SER A 6 3.39 -3.15 21.41
CA SER A 6 4.86 -3.12 21.46
C SER A 6 5.35 -1.82 20.84
N LYS A 7 6.26 -1.12 21.52
CA LYS A 7 6.82 0.16 21.05
C LYS A 7 8.16 -0.05 20.37
N CYS A 8 8.44 0.77 19.36
CA CYS A 8 9.77 0.85 18.76
C CYS A 8 10.74 1.50 19.74
N GLU A 9 11.89 0.87 19.98
CA GLU A 9 12.94 1.38 20.85
C GLU A 9 13.62 2.64 20.30
N PHE A 10 13.69 2.79 18.98
CA PHE A 10 14.38 3.92 18.32
C PHE A 10 13.53 5.19 18.25
N CYS A 11 12.20 5.09 18.18
CA CYS A 11 11.32 6.25 17.99
C CYS A 11 10.03 6.24 18.81
N GLY A 12 9.82 5.23 19.66
CA GLY A 12 8.65 5.12 20.53
C GLY A 12 7.32 4.76 19.84
N ALA A 13 7.30 4.63 18.51
CA ALA A 13 6.10 4.31 17.74
C ALA A 13 5.46 2.99 18.18
N GLY A 14 4.15 2.98 18.43
CA GLY A 14 3.41 1.81 18.91
C GLY A 14 2.85 0.94 17.79
N TYR A 15 2.97 -0.38 17.94
CA TYR A 15 2.50 -1.36 16.97
C TYR A 15 1.62 -2.42 17.63
N LYS A 16 0.60 -2.88 16.90
CA LYS A 16 -0.35 -3.90 17.34
C LYS A 16 0.21 -5.33 17.25
N SER A 17 1.34 -5.54 16.57
CA SER A 17 1.97 -6.85 16.42
C SER A 17 3.49 -6.74 16.36
N ALA A 18 4.18 -7.77 16.83
CA ALA A 18 5.64 -7.86 16.77
C ALA A 18 6.15 -7.87 15.32
N SER A 19 5.43 -8.53 14.40
CA SER A 19 5.78 -8.55 12.97
C SER A 19 5.73 -7.14 12.36
N SER A 20 4.71 -6.34 12.69
CA SER A 20 4.62 -4.95 12.23
C SER A 20 5.76 -4.09 12.79
N LEU A 21 6.11 -4.27 14.07
CA LEU A 21 7.24 -3.57 14.69
C LEU A 21 8.56 -3.95 14.01
N LYS A 22 8.79 -5.24 13.76
CA LYS A 22 9.99 -5.73 13.08
C LYS A 22 10.13 -5.11 11.69
N LEU A 23 9.07 -5.12 10.89
CA LEU A 23 9.08 -4.51 9.55
C LEU A 23 9.37 -3.00 9.60
N HIS A 24 8.79 -2.30 10.59
CA HIS A 24 9.08 -0.90 10.82
C HIS A 24 10.57 -0.67 11.11
N ILE A 25 11.17 -1.44 12.03
CA ILE A 25 12.58 -1.31 12.39
C ILE A 25 13.47 -1.55 11.18
N GLN A 26 13.22 -2.64 10.43
CA GLN A 26 13.99 -2.98 9.23
C GLN A 26 13.92 -1.85 8.18
N ASN A 27 12.75 -1.24 7.98
CA ASN A 27 12.56 -0.21 6.97
C ASN A 27 13.05 1.19 7.37
N MET A 28 12.75 1.60 8.60
CA MET A 28 12.93 2.99 9.02
C MET A 28 14.31 3.21 9.63
N HIS A 29 14.82 2.22 10.37
CA HIS A 29 16.04 2.36 11.14
C HIS A 29 17.22 1.62 10.50
N LEU A 30 17.04 0.34 10.12
CA LEU A 30 18.14 -0.47 9.60
C LEU A 30 18.33 -0.35 8.08
N LYS A 31 17.34 0.18 7.35
CA LYS A 31 17.32 0.24 5.88
C LYS A 31 17.64 -1.11 5.23
N ASN A 32 17.22 -2.19 5.88
CA ASN A 32 17.47 -3.54 5.44
C ASN A 32 16.23 -4.10 4.74
N HIS A 33 16.41 -4.49 3.49
CA HIS A 33 15.38 -5.03 2.63
C HIS A 33 15.79 -6.44 2.18
N PRO A 34 15.33 -7.48 2.89
CA PRO A 34 15.82 -8.85 2.69
C PRO A 34 15.42 -9.45 1.34
N TYR A 35 14.36 -8.92 0.71
CA TYR A 35 13.91 -9.39 -0.60
C TYR A 35 14.33 -8.40 -1.66
N LYS A 36 15.17 -8.81 -2.61
CA LYS A 36 15.67 -7.93 -3.67
C LYS A 36 15.18 -8.41 -5.03
N CYS A 37 14.90 -7.46 -5.92
CA CYS A 37 14.66 -7.75 -7.32
C CYS A 37 15.99 -8.06 -8.00
N ASP A 38 16.10 -9.23 -8.63
CA ASP A 38 17.32 -9.63 -9.35
C ASP A 38 17.52 -8.82 -10.64
N THR A 39 16.44 -8.29 -11.22
CA THR A 39 16.49 -7.50 -12.46
C THR A 39 16.96 -6.06 -12.23
N CYS A 40 16.44 -5.37 -11.21
CA CYS A 40 16.74 -3.95 -10.98
C CYS A 40 17.42 -3.64 -9.63
N GLY A 41 17.66 -4.65 -8.79
CA GLY A 41 18.31 -4.49 -7.49
C GLY A 41 17.43 -3.87 -6.38
N LYS A 42 16.19 -3.48 -6.69
CA LYS A 42 15.29 -2.82 -5.73
C LYS A 42 14.94 -3.75 -4.56
N GLY A 43 15.07 -3.24 -3.33
CA GLY A 43 14.77 -3.97 -2.10
C GLY A 43 13.32 -3.80 -1.60
N PHE A 44 12.79 -4.85 -1.00
CA PHE A 44 11.47 -4.94 -0.37
C PHE A 44 11.54 -5.59 1.01
N LEU A 45 10.59 -5.24 1.87
CA LEU A 45 10.52 -5.75 3.25
C LEU A 45 9.87 -7.12 3.34
N VAL A 46 8.98 -7.43 2.39
CA VAL A 46 8.23 -8.70 2.36
C VAL A 46 8.17 -9.26 0.95
N MET A 47 8.20 -10.59 0.84
CA MET A 47 8.20 -11.32 -0.45
C MET A 47 7.01 -10.94 -1.35
N LYS A 48 5.82 -10.72 -0.78
CA LYS A 48 4.63 -10.30 -1.54
C LYS A 48 4.85 -8.99 -2.32
N GLN A 49 5.61 -8.05 -1.75
CA GLN A 49 5.90 -6.77 -2.42
C GLN A 49 6.86 -6.98 -3.61
N LEU A 50 7.90 -7.80 -3.43
CA LEU A 50 8.83 -8.17 -4.51
C LEU A 50 8.08 -8.89 -5.64
N TYR A 51 7.23 -9.87 -5.30
CA TYR A 51 6.42 -10.61 -6.27
C TYR A 51 5.55 -9.66 -7.12
N MET A 52 4.81 -8.76 -6.46
CA MET A 52 3.97 -7.79 -7.18
C MET A 52 4.79 -6.81 -8.01
N HIS A 53 5.98 -6.42 -7.52
CA HIS A 53 6.89 -5.57 -8.27
C HIS A 53 7.36 -6.23 -9.57
N ASN A 54 7.82 -7.49 -9.53
CA ASN A 54 8.27 -8.20 -10.73
C ASN A 54 7.13 -8.33 -11.75
N ARG A 55 5.94 -8.73 -11.29
CA ARG A 55 4.77 -8.86 -12.16
C ARG A 55 4.45 -7.59 -12.91
N VAL A 56 4.48 -6.45 -12.22
CA VAL A 56 4.10 -5.17 -12.82
C VAL A 56 5.26 -4.59 -13.62
N GLU A 57 6.45 -4.48 -13.05
CA GLU A 57 7.52 -3.67 -13.66
C GLU A 57 8.40 -4.47 -14.64
N HIS A 58 8.38 -5.81 -14.60
CA HIS A 58 9.25 -6.65 -15.42
C HIS A 58 8.49 -7.64 -16.31
N GLU A 59 7.31 -8.08 -15.89
CA GLU A 59 6.47 -9.00 -16.67
C GLU A 59 5.31 -8.28 -17.38
N GLU A 60 5.17 -6.96 -17.21
CA GLU A 60 4.08 -6.13 -17.74
C GLU A 60 2.65 -6.65 -17.41
N ILE A 61 2.53 -7.48 -16.37
CA ILE A 61 1.25 -8.02 -15.94
C ILE A 61 0.48 -6.93 -15.19
N ARG A 62 -0.75 -6.68 -15.66
CA ARG A 62 -1.69 -5.71 -15.09
C ARG A 62 -3.00 -6.42 -14.76
N PHE A 63 -3.75 -5.85 -13.83
CA PHE A 63 -5.15 -6.19 -13.62
C PHE A 63 -6.01 -5.25 -14.47
N THR A 64 -7.01 -5.76 -15.17
CA THR A 64 -7.88 -4.95 -16.03
C THR A 64 -9.27 -4.79 -15.42
N CYS A 65 -9.88 -3.63 -15.66
CA CYS A 65 -11.28 -3.43 -15.35
C CYS A 65 -12.16 -4.22 -16.33
N GLU A 66 -13.10 -5.01 -15.82
CA GLU A 66 -14.00 -5.79 -16.67
C GLU A 66 -14.95 -4.91 -17.52
N PHE A 67 -15.29 -3.70 -17.05
CA PHE A 67 -16.23 -2.80 -17.72
C PHE A 67 -15.59 -1.94 -18.82
N CYS A 68 -14.34 -1.50 -18.64
CA CYS A 68 -13.69 -0.54 -19.56
C CYS A 68 -12.27 -0.91 -19.98
N GLN A 69 -11.78 -2.09 -19.57
CA GLN A 69 -10.45 -2.62 -19.92
C GLN A 69 -9.25 -1.77 -19.50
N LYS A 70 -9.46 -0.73 -18.67
CA LYS A 70 -8.38 0.09 -18.14
C LYS A 70 -7.44 -0.76 -17.27
N PRO A 71 -6.10 -0.70 -17.47
CA PRO A 71 -5.13 -1.48 -16.71
C PRO A 71 -4.74 -0.83 -15.38
N PHE A 72 -4.43 -1.66 -14.38
CA PHE A 72 -4.04 -1.27 -13.03
C PHE A 72 -2.90 -2.15 -12.52
N LYS A 73 -2.04 -1.57 -11.67
CA LYS A 73 -0.91 -2.27 -11.05
C LYS A 73 -1.34 -3.25 -9.94
N THR A 74 -2.53 -3.07 -9.36
CA THR A 74 -3.01 -3.87 -8.22
C THR A 74 -4.50 -4.18 -8.31
N LEU A 75 -4.91 -5.30 -7.72
CA LEU A 75 -6.32 -5.68 -7.59
C LEU A 75 -7.14 -4.65 -6.80
N GLN A 76 -6.57 -4.08 -5.72
CA GLN A 76 -7.23 -3.02 -4.96
C GLN A 76 -7.53 -1.79 -5.83
N GLY A 77 -6.62 -1.45 -6.75
CA GLY A 77 -6.81 -0.37 -7.71
C GLY A 77 -8.00 -0.63 -8.63
N VAL A 78 -8.12 -1.86 -9.17
CA VAL A 78 -9.28 -2.26 -9.98
C VAL A 78 -10.55 -2.20 -9.15
N ASN A 79 -10.58 -2.79 -7.95
CA ASN A 79 -11.77 -2.83 -7.10
C ASN A 79 -12.25 -1.41 -6.74
N ASN A 80 -11.34 -0.50 -6.45
CA ASN A 80 -11.69 0.90 -6.19
C ASN A 80 -12.21 1.60 -7.45
N HIS A 81 -11.61 1.32 -8.60
CA HIS A 81 -12.04 1.88 -9.88
C HIS A 81 -13.40 1.36 -10.33
N VAL A 82 -13.69 0.06 -10.15
CA VAL A 82 -14.95 -0.58 -10.56
C VAL A 82 -16.15 0.12 -9.93
N ARG A 83 -16.00 0.63 -8.70
CA ARG A 83 -17.04 1.41 -8.03
C ARG A 83 -17.43 2.68 -8.79
N LEU A 84 -16.54 3.25 -9.61
CA LEU A 84 -16.86 4.43 -10.43
C LEU A 84 -17.77 4.10 -11.61
N HIS A 85 -17.95 2.82 -11.97
CA HIS A 85 -18.93 2.38 -12.97
C HIS A 85 -20.34 2.22 -12.40
N ASP A 86 -20.49 2.25 -11.06
CA ASP A 86 -21.79 2.26 -10.41
C ASP A 86 -22.33 3.71 -10.36
N PRO A 87 -23.45 4.03 -11.06
CA PRO A 87 -24.02 5.37 -11.08
C PRO A 87 -24.45 5.88 -9.70
N THR A 88 -24.65 4.98 -8.73
CA THR A 88 -25.02 5.32 -7.35
C THR A 88 -23.81 5.64 -6.47
N PHE A 89 -22.60 5.31 -6.94
CA PHE A 89 -21.39 5.52 -6.17
C PHE A 89 -21.04 6.99 -6.06
N LYS A 90 -21.07 7.50 -4.82
CA LYS A 90 -20.57 8.82 -4.46
C LYS A 90 -19.19 8.69 -3.82
N LYS A 91 -18.19 9.30 -4.45
CA LYS A 91 -16.85 9.38 -3.87
C LYS A 91 -16.91 10.12 -2.53
N ARG A 92 -16.27 9.55 -1.51
CA ARG A 92 -16.20 10.21 -0.21
C ARG A 92 -15.26 11.40 -0.31
N GLU A 93 -15.80 12.58 -0.06
CA GLU A 93 -15.06 13.83 -0.02
C GLU A 93 -14.40 13.98 1.36
N HIS A 94 -13.11 14.35 1.37
CA HIS A 94 -12.44 14.73 2.60
C HIS A 94 -12.37 16.24 2.69
N ILE A 95 -13.05 16.83 3.66
CA ILE A 95 -13.01 18.27 3.86
C ILE A 95 -11.82 18.60 4.76
N CYS A 96 -10.91 19.45 4.30
CA CYS A 96 -9.85 19.99 5.12
C CYS A 96 -10.46 20.83 6.25
N SER A 97 -10.21 20.50 7.51
CA SER A 97 -10.75 21.24 8.64
C SER A 97 -10.14 22.64 8.82
N ILE A 98 -9.00 22.92 8.18
CA ILE A 98 -8.28 24.20 8.31
C ILE A 98 -8.74 25.20 7.24
N CYS A 99 -8.85 24.76 5.98
CA CYS A 99 -9.16 25.65 4.86
C CYS A 99 -10.46 25.30 4.13
N SER A 100 -11.22 24.33 4.64
CA SER A 100 -12.52 23.87 4.12
C SER A 100 -12.52 23.38 2.67
N LYS A 101 -11.33 23.20 2.06
CA LYS A 101 -11.21 22.66 0.70
C LYS A 101 -11.55 21.17 0.69
N ILE A 102 -12.25 20.77 -0.37
CA ILE A 102 -12.52 19.36 -0.66
C ILE A 102 -11.24 18.72 -1.20
N ILE A 103 -10.78 17.68 -0.51
CA ILE A 103 -9.68 16.81 -0.88
C ILE A 103 -10.29 15.54 -1.47
N LEU A 104 -10.09 15.36 -2.77
CA LEU A 104 -10.46 14.13 -3.47
C LEU A 104 -9.27 13.17 -3.39
N LEU A 105 -9.32 12.18 -2.50
CA LEU A 105 -8.30 11.13 -2.46
C LEU A 105 -8.41 10.26 -3.73
N THR A 106 -7.45 10.39 -4.65
CA THR A 106 -7.37 9.61 -5.90
C THR A 106 -6.83 8.22 -5.66
#